data_AF-A0A349B620-F1
#
_entry.id   AF-A0A349B620-F1
#
_cell.length_a   1.000
_cell.length_b   1.000
_cell.length_c   1.000
_cell.angle_alpha   90.00
_cell.angle_beta   90.00
_cell.angle_gamma   90.00
#
_symmetry.space_group_name_H-M   'P 1'
#
loop_
_entity.id
_entity.type
_entity.pdbx_description
1 polymer ?
#
loop_
_entity_poly.entity_id
_entity_poly.type
_entity_poly.pdbx_seq_one_letter_code
_entity_poly.pdbx_strand_id
1 'polypeptide(L)'
;MPFRDRVEAGARLADALADVDLGPDVLVAGLPRGGVPVAAAVAGRLGAPLDVIIVRKVGVPGHRELAMGAVGEGGVVVRDERILRAVAPSEDAVDRTVAEERAEVEARAHRFRPGREQRSLSGRTVLVVDDGLA
;
A
#
# COMPACT_ATOMS: atom_id res chain seq x y z
N MET A 1 -24.72 -9.16 -1.20
CA MET A 1 -24.26 -10.53 -0.86
C MET A 1 -22.75 -10.47 -0.67
N PRO A 2 -22.16 -11.25 0.26
CA PRO A 2 -20.70 -11.35 0.31
C PRO A 2 -20.17 -11.91 -1.02
N PHE A 3 -19.00 -11.42 -1.47
CA PHE A 3 -18.30 -12.02 -2.60
C PHE A 3 -17.78 -13.41 -2.21
N ARG A 4 -17.71 -14.35 -3.17
CA ARG A 4 -17.22 -15.72 -2.90
C ARG A 4 -15.75 -15.75 -2.53
N ASP A 5 -14.96 -14.94 -3.21
CA ASP A 5 -13.52 -14.81 -3.00
C ASP A 5 -13.04 -13.42 -3.48
N ARG A 6 -11.74 -13.16 -3.30
CA ARG A 6 -11.10 -11.91 -3.71
C ARG A 6 -11.07 -11.71 -5.22
N VAL A 7 -11.08 -12.77 -6.00
CA VAL A 7 -11.07 -12.70 -7.47
C VAL A 7 -12.44 -12.24 -7.96
N GLU A 8 -13.51 -12.79 -7.40
CA GLU A 8 -14.88 -12.30 -7.66
C GLU A 8 -15.04 -10.84 -7.23
N ALA A 9 -14.53 -10.47 -6.05
CA ALA A 9 -14.57 -9.08 -5.58
C ALA A 9 -13.85 -8.14 -6.57
N GLY A 10 -12.65 -8.50 -7.03
CA GLY A 10 -11.90 -7.69 -7.99
C GLY A 10 -12.54 -7.61 -9.37
N ALA A 11 -13.18 -8.69 -9.83
CA ALA A 11 -13.95 -8.67 -11.07
C ALA A 11 -15.13 -7.69 -11.00
N ARG A 12 -15.87 -7.71 -9.88
CA ARG A 12 -16.98 -6.80 -9.62
C ARG A 12 -16.51 -5.35 -9.47
N LEU A 13 -15.36 -5.14 -8.84
CA LEU A 13 -14.74 -3.82 -8.73
C LEU A 13 -14.36 -3.27 -10.10
N ALA A 14 -13.76 -4.09 -10.97
CA ALA A 14 -13.44 -3.67 -12.34
C ALA A 14 -14.69 -3.31 -13.15
N ASP A 15 -15.77 -4.07 -13.01
CA ASP A 15 -17.04 -3.75 -13.68
C ASP A 15 -17.61 -2.41 -13.21
N ALA A 16 -17.49 -2.11 -11.90
CA ALA A 16 -17.91 -0.82 -11.35
C ALA A 16 -17.02 0.36 -11.78
N LEU A 17 -15.80 0.08 -12.23
CA LEU A 17 -14.86 1.09 -12.76
C LEU A 17 -15.00 1.29 -14.28
N ALA A 18 -15.84 0.52 -14.97
CA ALA A 18 -15.94 0.55 -16.44
C ALA A 18 -16.33 1.92 -17.01
N ASP A 19 -17.13 2.69 -16.27
CA ASP A 19 -17.60 4.02 -16.69
C ASP A 19 -16.71 5.16 -16.16
N VAL A 20 -15.62 4.84 -15.43
CA VAL A 20 -14.69 5.83 -14.91
C VAL A 20 -13.62 6.11 -15.96
N ASP A 21 -13.47 7.37 -16.37
CA ASP A 21 -12.32 7.79 -17.18
C ASP A 21 -11.06 7.79 -16.33
N LEU A 22 -10.30 6.70 -16.41
CA LEU A 22 -9.02 6.54 -15.73
C LEU A 22 -7.84 7.09 -16.55
N GLY A 23 -8.09 7.58 -17.77
CA GLY A 23 -7.06 7.96 -18.72
C GLY A 23 -6.29 6.76 -19.31
N PRO A 24 -5.30 7.03 -20.17
CA PRO A 24 -4.62 5.98 -20.95
C PRO A 24 -3.47 5.27 -20.22
N ASP A 25 -2.90 5.87 -19.16
CA ASP A 25 -1.75 5.30 -18.43
C ASP A 25 -2.13 4.96 -16.98
N VAL A 26 -2.78 3.81 -16.83
CA VAL A 26 -3.28 3.28 -15.56
C VAL A 26 -2.31 2.27 -15.00
N LEU A 27 -2.01 2.36 -13.70
CA LEU A 27 -1.32 1.33 -12.94
C LEU A 27 -2.21 0.85 -11.80
N VAL A 28 -2.40 -0.46 -11.68
CA VAL A 28 -3.11 -1.06 -10.55
C VAL A 28 -2.09 -1.51 -9.52
N ALA A 29 -2.24 -1.04 -8.28
CA ALA A 29 -1.34 -1.31 -7.18
C ALA A 29 -2.08 -1.98 -6.02
N GLY A 30 -1.74 -3.25 -5.75
CA GLY A 30 -2.34 -4.01 -4.66
C GLY A 30 -1.61 -3.83 -3.33
N LEU A 31 -2.36 -3.66 -2.24
CA LEU A 31 -1.81 -3.74 -0.89
C LEU A 31 -1.65 -5.21 -0.45
N PRO A 32 -0.45 -5.64 -0.06
CA PRO A 32 -0.27 -6.98 0.48
C PRO A 32 -0.94 -7.16 1.85
N ARG A 33 -1.51 -8.34 2.15
CA ARG A 33 -1.56 -9.56 1.32
C ARG A 33 -2.88 -9.72 0.56
N GLY A 34 -3.95 -9.21 1.16
CA GLY A 34 -5.33 -9.43 0.73
C GLY A 34 -5.70 -8.66 -0.53
N GLY A 35 -5.27 -7.41 -0.63
CA GLY A 35 -5.49 -6.56 -1.80
C GLY A 35 -4.88 -7.08 -3.10
N VAL A 36 -3.77 -7.82 -3.06
CA VAL A 36 -3.05 -8.24 -4.27
C VAL A 36 -3.90 -9.14 -5.20
N PRO A 37 -4.58 -10.20 -4.72
CA PRO A 37 -5.52 -10.96 -5.56
C PRO A 37 -6.66 -10.12 -6.16
N VAL A 38 -7.17 -9.13 -5.42
CA VAL A 38 -8.23 -8.22 -5.91
C VAL A 38 -7.66 -7.33 -7.02
N ALA A 39 -6.51 -6.70 -6.75
CA ALA A 39 -5.77 -5.86 -7.68
C ALA A 39 -5.41 -6.62 -8.98
N ALA A 40 -5.02 -7.89 -8.88
CA ALA A 40 -4.70 -8.71 -10.04
C ALA A 40 -5.93 -8.95 -10.94
N ALA A 41 -7.10 -9.19 -10.35
CA ALA A 41 -8.34 -9.33 -11.10
C ALA A 41 -8.74 -8.00 -11.77
N VAL A 42 -8.58 -6.87 -11.08
CA VAL A 42 -8.82 -5.53 -11.63
C VAL A 42 -7.88 -5.23 -12.80
N ALA A 43 -6.58 -5.42 -12.61
CA ALA A 43 -5.55 -5.21 -13.63
C ALA A 43 -5.82 -6.03 -14.90
N GLY A 44 -6.16 -7.31 -14.72
CA GLY A 44 -6.49 -8.20 -15.83
C GLY A 44 -7.71 -7.75 -16.64
N ARG A 45 -8.74 -7.22 -15.99
CA ARG A 45 -9.93 -6.71 -16.69
C ARG A 45 -9.71 -5.36 -17.37
N LEU A 46 -8.90 -4.48 -16.76
CA LEU A 46 -8.57 -3.17 -17.34
C LEU A 46 -7.45 -3.24 -18.39
N GLY A 47 -6.77 -4.38 -18.54
CA GLY A 47 -5.59 -4.50 -19.39
C GLY A 47 -4.40 -3.64 -18.88
N ALA A 48 -4.41 -3.29 -17.59
CA ALA A 48 -3.44 -2.39 -16.98
C ALA A 48 -2.29 -3.17 -16.31
N PRO A 49 -1.07 -2.60 -16.24
CA PRO A 49 0.00 -3.18 -15.44
C PRO A 49 -0.39 -3.32 -13.96
N LEU A 50 0.03 -4.44 -13.37
CA LEU A 50 -0.07 -4.70 -11.94
C LEU A 50 1.27 -4.42 -11.26
N ASP A 51 1.20 -3.80 -10.08
CA ASP A 51 2.27 -3.75 -9.10
C ASP A 51 1.75 -3.92 -7.66
N VAL A 52 2.67 -3.93 -6.69
CA VAL A 52 2.36 -3.93 -5.25
C VAL A 52 2.90 -2.67 -4.60
N ILE A 53 2.18 -2.16 -3.59
CA ILE A 53 2.65 -1.09 -2.72
C ILE A 53 2.96 -1.69 -1.35
N ILE A 54 4.23 -1.67 -0.96
CA ILE A 54 4.68 -2.21 0.32
C ILE A 54 4.95 -1.04 1.25
N VAL A 55 4.01 -0.84 2.17
CA VAL A 55 4.06 0.22 3.19
C VAL A 55 3.75 -0.36 4.56
N ARG A 56 4.26 0.28 5.61
CA ARG A 56 3.88 -0.01 6.99
C ARG A 56 3.68 1.26 7.78
N LYS A 57 2.68 1.26 8.67
CA LYS A 57 2.48 2.35 9.64
C LYS A 57 3.63 2.37 10.64
N VAL A 58 4.09 3.56 10.98
CA VAL A 58 5.01 3.79 12.08
C VAL A 58 4.17 4.20 13.28
N GLY A 59 4.02 3.30 14.24
CA GLY A 59 3.22 3.52 15.44
C GLY A 59 3.92 4.42 16.46
N VAL A 60 3.16 5.11 17.30
CA VAL A 60 3.71 5.85 18.44
C VAL A 60 4.26 4.85 19.47
N PRO A 61 5.47 5.07 20.04
CA PRO A 61 6.01 4.24 21.11
C PRO A 61 5.02 4.11 22.28
N GLY A 62 4.67 2.88 22.65
CA GLY A 62 3.66 2.60 23.68
C GLY A 62 2.20 2.68 23.22
N HIS A 63 1.92 3.19 22.01
CA HIS A 63 0.57 3.34 21.46
C HIS A 63 0.50 2.83 20.00
N ARG A 64 0.59 1.51 19.81
CA ARG A 64 0.69 0.87 18.48
C ARG A 64 -0.47 1.17 17.51
N GLU A 65 -1.66 1.47 18.04
CA GLU A 65 -2.81 1.82 17.20
C GLU A 65 -2.78 3.27 16.70
N LEU A 66 -2.00 4.15 17.35
CA LEU A 66 -1.82 5.52 16.91
C LEU A 66 -0.59 5.61 15.99
N ALA A 67 -0.81 5.97 14.72
CA ALA A 67 0.28 6.14 13.77
C ALA A 67 0.89 7.54 13.84
N MET A 68 2.21 7.64 13.95
CA MET A 68 2.99 8.88 13.82
C MET A 68 3.62 9.05 12.43
N GLY A 69 3.41 8.08 11.55
CA GLY A 69 3.96 8.11 10.19
C GLY A 69 3.78 6.81 9.45
N ALA A 70 4.50 6.66 8.35
CA ALA A 70 4.59 5.46 7.56
C ALA A 70 5.96 5.32 6.91
N VAL A 71 6.35 4.09 6.64
CA VAL A 71 7.55 3.71 5.88
C VAL A 71 7.12 3.00 4.60
N GLY A 72 7.87 3.23 3.52
CA GLY A 72 7.70 2.55 2.25
C GLY A 72 9.03 2.03 1.69
N GLU A 73 8.96 1.31 0.57
CA GLU A 73 10.14 0.83 -0.15
C GLU A 73 11.08 1.98 -0.54
N GLY A 74 12.36 1.68 -0.81
CA GLY A 74 13.35 2.68 -1.21
C GLY A 74 13.75 3.64 -0.09
N GLY A 75 13.40 3.32 1.16
CA GLY A 75 13.75 4.12 2.33
C GLY A 75 12.91 5.39 2.49
N VAL A 76 11.70 5.41 1.93
CA VAL A 76 10.75 6.52 2.13
C VAL A 76 10.22 6.49 3.56
N VAL A 77 10.19 7.66 4.22
CA VAL A 77 9.51 7.89 5.51
C VAL A 77 8.61 9.10 5.37
N VAL A 78 7.35 8.92 5.76
CA VAL A 78 6.37 9.98 5.92
C VAL A 78 6.09 10.15 7.40
N ARG A 79 6.12 11.39 7.89
CA ARG A 79 5.85 11.74 9.30
C ARG A 79 4.51 12.46 9.41
N ASP A 80 3.71 12.09 10.40
CA ASP A 80 2.55 12.90 10.82
C ASP A 80 2.99 13.87 11.91
N GLU A 81 3.38 15.07 11.47
CA GLU A 81 3.85 16.15 12.33
C GLU A 81 2.82 16.59 13.38
N ARG A 82 1.53 16.33 13.18
CA ARG A 82 0.50 16.67 14.18
C ARG A 82 0.56 15.69 15.35
N ILE A 83 0.69 14.40 15.07
CA ILE A 83 0.82 13.36 16.10
C ILE A 83 2.15 13.50 16.83
N LEU A 84 3.24 13.73 16.10
CA LEU A 84 4.56 13.93 16.71
C LEU A 84 4.57 15.12 17.66
N ARG A 85 3.93 16.24 17.29
CA ARG A 85 3.78 17.40 18.20
C ARG A 85 2.87 17.12 19.40
N ALA A 86 1.79 16.36 19.21
CA ALA A 86 0.81 16.10 20.26
C ALA A 86 1.33 15.12 21.32
N VAL A 87 2.06 14.08 20.90
CA VAL A 87 2.60 13.06 21.80
C VAL A 87 4.00 13.40 22.29
N ALA A 88 4.79 14.11 21.47
CA ALA A 88 6.18 14.47 21.74
C ALA A 88 7.06 13.28 22.20
N PRO A 89 7.10 12.15 21.46
CA PRO A 89 8.03 11.07 21.76
C PRO A 89 9.48 11.54 21.61
N SER A 90 10.42 10.89 22.31
CA SER A 90 11.84 11.18 22.08
C SER A 90 12.25 10.80 20.66
N GLU A 91 13.18 11.56 20.06
CA GLU A 91 13.70 11.28 18.73
C GLU A 91 14.29 9.87 18.64
N ASP A 92 15.04 9.42 19.65
CA ASP A 92 15.57 8.06 19.73
C ASP A 92 14.48 6.97 19.69
N ALA A 93 13.30 7.24 20.24
CA ALA A 93 12.18 6.29 20.19
C ALA A 93 11.51 6.29 18.80
N VAL A 94 11.42 7.47 18.16
CA VAL A 94 10.94 7.60 16.78
C VAL A 94 11.86 6.85 15.83
N ASP A 95 13.16 7.10 15.89
CA ASP A 95 14.14 6.54 14.97
C ASP A 95 14.25 5.02 15.10
N ARG A 96 14.20 4.47 16.31
CA ARG A 96 14.13 3.01 16.52
C ARG A 96 12.89 2.41 15.88
N THR A 97 11.72 3.01 16.09
CA THR A 97 10.47 2.50 15.52
C THR A 97 10.49 2.57 13.99
N VAL A 98 11.03 3.64 13.42
CA VAL A 98 11.20 3.79 11.97
C VAL A 98 12.16 2.73 11.42
N ALA A 99 13.29 2.46 12.10
CA ALA A 99 14.25 1.46 11.69
C ALA A 99 13.65 0.03 11.70
N GLU A 100 12.89 -0.31 12.73
CA GLU A 100 12.19 -1.60 12.85
C GLU A 100 11.17 -1.80 11.71
N GLU A 101 10.33 -0.80 11.44
CA GLU A 101 9.32 -0.90 10.38
C GLU A 101 9.96 -0.89 8.97
N ARG A 102 11.08 -0.17 8.78
CA ARG A 102 11.86 -0.20 7.52
C ARG A 102 12.41 -1.60 7.23
N ALA A 103 13.02 -2.25 8.22
CA ALA A 103 13.56 -3.60 8.05
C ALA A 103 12.47 -4.60 7.63
N GLU A 104 11.26 -4.46 8.19
CA GLU A 104 10.11 -5.29 7.81
C GLU A 104 9.60 -4.96 6.39
N VAL A 105 9.57 -3.68 5.99
CA VAL A 105 9.26 -3.29 4.62
C VAL A 105 10.25 -3.89 3.63
N GLU A 106 11.55 -3.80 3.91
CA GLU A 106 12.61 -4.38 3.07
C GLU A 106 12.46 -5.91 2.98
N ALA A 107 12.23 -6.60 4.09
CA ALA A 107 12.00 -8.04 4.10
C ALA A 107 10.78 -8.44 3.26
N ARG A 108 9.69 -7.65 3.31
CA ARG A 108 8.51 -7.87 2.45
C ARG A 108 8.79 -7.57 0.99
N ALA A 109 9.53 -6.50 0.69
CA ALA A 109 9.93 -6.16 -0.68
C ALA A 109 10.67 -7.31 -1.36
N HIS A 110 11.63 -7.92 -0.67
CA HIS A 110 12.34 -9.08 -1.21
C HIS A 110 11.41 -10.27 -1.52
N ARG A 111 10.33 -10.45 -0.76
CA ARG A 111 9.37 -11.55 -0.95
C ARG A 111 8.35 -11.28 -2.06
N PHE A 112 7.80 -10.07 -2.11
CA PHE A 112 6.78 -9.69 -3.10
C PHE A 112 7.39 -9.31 -4.45
N ARG A 113 8.66 -8.90 -4.44
CA ARG A 113 9.38 -8.36 -5.59
C ARG A 113 10.81 -8.96 -5.65
N PRO A 114 10.96 -10.27 -5.89
CA PRO A 114 12.29 -10.92 -5.87
C PRO A 114 13.15 -10.45 -7.04
N GLY A 115 13.99 -9.44 -6.81
CA GLY A 115 14.91 -8.88 -7.80
C GLY A 115 14.26 -8.03 -8.90
N ARG A 116 12.97 -7.68 -8.77
CA ARG A 116 12.28 -6.77 -9.71
C ARG A 116 12.36 -5.34 -9.18
N GLU A 117 12.29 -4.35 -10.06
CA GLU A 117 12.18 -2.95 -9.65
C GLU A 117 10.71 -2.53 -9.46
N GLN A 118 10.50 -1.45 -8.72
CA GLN A 118 9.19 -0.79 -8.62
C GLN A 118 8.84 -0.16 -9.97
N ARG A 119 7.59 -0.28 -10.41
CA ARG A 119 7.13 0.47 -11.57
C ARG A 119 7.03 1.95 -11.19
N SER A 120 7.51 2.83 -12.08
CA SER A 120 7.32 4.27 -11.91
C SER A 120 5.84 4.62 -11.83
N LEU A 121 5.48 5.46 -10.86
CA LEU A 121 4.14 6.01 -10.66
C LEU A 121 3.97 7.38 -11.33
N SER A 122 5.07 8.02 -11.73
CA SER A 122 5.07 9.41 -12.21
C SER A 122 4.23 9.57 -13.46
N GLY A 123 3.29 10.53 -13.43
CA GLY A 123 2.43 10.85 -14.57
C GLY A 123 1.32 9.84 -14.85
N ARG A 124 1.08 8.87 -13.95
CA ARG A 124 0.06 7.82 -14.12
C ARG A 124 -1.15 8.02 -13.23
N THR A 125 -2.28 7.49 -13.67
CA THR A 125 -3.41 7.20 -12.77
C THR A 125 -3.10 5.92 -12.01
N VAL A 126 -3.04 5.99 -10.68
CA VAL A 126 -2.75 4.83 -9.82
C VAL A 126 -4.01 4.39 -9.09
N LEU A 127 -4.45 3.16 -9.37
CA LEU A 127 -5.54 2.49 -8.65
C LEU A 127 -4.95 1.72 -7.47
N VAL A 128 -5.11 2.24 -6.26
CA VAL A 128 -4.70 1.56 -5.03
C VAL A 128 -5.82 0.64 -4.57
N VAL A 129 -5.55 -0.66 -4.44
CA VAL A 129 -6.57 -1.70 -4.22
C VAL A 129 -6.25 -2.53 -2.97
N ASP A 130 -7.25 -2.67 -2.10
CA ASP A 130 -7.25 -3.60 -0.97
C ASP A 130 -8.47 -4.53 -1.01
N ASP A 131 -8.49 -5.57 -0.18
CA ASP A 131 -9.64 -6.49 -0.04
C ASP A 131 -10.69 -6.05 0.97
N GLY A 132 -10.45 -4.94 1.68
CA GLY A 132 -11.41 -4.28 2.54
C GLY A 132 -10.77 -3.15 3.35
N LEU A 133 -11.62 -2.32 3.95
CA LEU A 133 -11.23 -1.35 4.97
C LEU A 133 -12.02 -1.70 6.24
N ALA A 134 -11.32 -1.91 7.35
CA ALA A 134 -11.91 -2.25 8.64
C ALA A 134 -12.17 -1.01 9.49
#